data_AF-A0A376FB31-F1
#
_entry.id   AF-A0A376FB31-F1
#
_cell.length_a   1.000
_cell.length_b   1.000
_cell.length_c   1.000
_cell.angle_alpha   90.00
_cell.angle_beta   90.00
_cell.angle_gamma   90.00
#
_symmetry.space_group_name_H-M   'P 1'
#
loop_
_entity.id
_entity.type
_entity.pdbx_description
1 polymer ?
#
loop_
_entity_poly.entity_id
_entity_poly.type
_entity_poly.pdbx_seq_one_letter_code
_entity_poly.pdbx_strand_id
1 'polypeptide(L)' 'MRSALTAFRPFQVDTPLRNAATIFILTTLFYFVGAELRLVEAPVAVLAAEWRHGRDIRPAMFT' A
#
# COMPACT_ATOMS: atom_id res chain seq x y z
N MET A 1 -33.13 -0.61 -9.40
CA MET A 1 -32.12 -1.00 -8.39
C MET A 1 -31.57 0.24 -7.66
N ARG A 2 -32.39 0.94 -6.86
CA ARG A 2 -32.00 2.21 -6.22
C ARG A 2 -32.44 2.26 -4.75
N SER A 3 -32.28 1.15 -4.03
CA SER A 3 -32.83 1.01 -2.66
C SER A 3 -31.82 0.46 -1.63
N ALA A 4 -30.62 0.01 -2.02
CA ALA A 4 -29.63 -0.52 -1.05
C ALA A 4 -28.59 0.51 -0.57
N LEU A 5 -28.61 1.74 -1.10
CA LEU A 5 -27.72 2.84 -0.65
C LEU A 5 -28.32 3.62 0.54
N THR A 6 -29.33 3.08 1.22
CA THR A 6 -29.95 3.69 2.39
C THR A 6 -28.92 3.77 3.51
N ALA A 7 -28.33 4.95 3.67
CA ALA A 7 -27.49 5.37 4.80
C ALA A 7 -26.51 4.29 5.31
N PHE A 8 -25.48 3.95 4.54
CA PHE A 8 -24.33 3.22 5.07
C PHE A 8 -23.68 4.08 6.17
N ARG A 9 -24.00 3.77 7.43
CA ARG A 9 -23.42 4.40 8.63
C ARG A 9 -22.43 3.41 9.22
N PRO A 10 -21.18 3.32 8.77
CA PRO A 10 -20.23 2.30 9.23
C PRO A 10 -19.95 2.38 10.75
N PHE A 11 -20.17 3.56 11.34
CA PHE A 11 -20.05 3.83 12.77
C PHE A 11 -21.40 4.17 13.39
N GLN A 12 -21.69 3.59 14.56
CA GLN A 12 -22.83 3.94 15.40
C GLN A 12 -22.40 3.97 16.88
N VAL A 13 -22.87 4.96 17.63
CA VAL A 13 -22.44 5.24 19.01
C VAL A 13 -22.69 4.04 19.93
N ASP A 14 -23.84 3.38 19.77
CA ASP A 14 -24.27 2.28 20.65
C ASP A 14 -23.74 0.90 20.23
N THR A 15 -22.89 0.82 19.19
CA THR A 15 -22.37 -0.46 18.69
C THR A 15 -20.83 -0.49 18.69
N PRO A 16 -20.19 -0.56 19.88
CA PRO A 16 -18.73 -0.50 19.99
C PRO A 16 -18.02 -1.65 19.25
N LEU A 17 -18.58 -2.86 19.29
CA LEU A 17 -18.02 -4.02 18.57
C LEU A 17 -18.01 -3.82 17.06
N ARG A 18 -19.10 -3.26 16.52
CA ARG A 18 -19.19 -2.97 15.08
C ARG A 18 -18.21 -1.88 14.67
N ASN A 19 -18.08 -0.83 15.49
CA ASN A 19 -17.10 0.23 15.23
C ASN A 19 -15.67 -0.33 15.23
N ALA A 20 -15.33 -1.20 16.20
CA ALA A 20 -14.04 -1.86 16.26
C ALA A 20 -13.79 -2.74 15.02
N ALA A 21 -14.78 -3.53 14.59
CA ALA A 21 -14.69 -4.34 13.38
C ALA A 21 -14.48 -3.47 12.13
N THR A 22 -15.23 -2.36 12.00
CA THR A 22 -15.05 -1.39 10.92
C THR A 22 -13.63 -0.82 10.89
N ILE A 23 -13.10 -0.38 12.04
CA ILE A 23 -11.72 0.16 12.14
C ILE A 23 -10.70 -0.91 11.77
N PHE A 24 -10.86 -2.13 12.31
CA PHE A 24 -9.95 -3.24 12.03
C PHE A 24 -9.90 -3.56 10.53
N ILE A 25 -11.06 -3.63 9.86
CA ILE A 25 -11.14 -3.88 8.41
C ILE A 25 -10.47 -2.75 7.63
N LEU A 26 -10.80 -1.48 7.93
CA LEU A 26 -10.23 -0.33 7.23
C LEU A 26 -8.71 -0.25 7.37
N THR A 27 -8.20 -0.44 8.59
CA THR A 27 -6.76 -0.40 8.87
C THR A 27 -6.03 -1.56 8.22
N THR A 28 -6.59 -2.77 8.29
CA THR A 28 -6.02 -3.95 7.63
C THR A 28 -5.94 -3.75 6.12
N LEU A 29 -7.00 -3.24 5.48
CA LEU A 29 -7.01 -2.95 4.06
C LEU A 29 -5.99 -1.88 3.68
N PHE A 30 -5.85 -0.83 4.50
CA PHE A 30 -4.84 0.20 4.28
C PHE A 30 -3.42 -0.38 4.32
N TYR A 31 -3.11 -1.20 5.34
CA TYR A 31 -1.82 -1.87 5.45
C TYR A 31 -1.58 -2.85 4.30
N PHE A 32 -2.62 -3.58 3.88
CA PHE A 32 -2.53 -4.52 2.77
C PHE A 32 -2.21 -3.79 1.45
N VAL A 33 -2.95 -2.73 1.13
CA VAL A 33 -2.69 -1.92 -0.09
C VAL A 33 -1.30 -1.27 -0.02
N GLY A 34 -0.89 -0.75 1.13
CA GLY A 34 0.46 -0.21 1.31
C GLY A 34 1.57 -1.27 1.11
N ALA A 35 1.32 -2.51 1.53
CA ALA A 35 2.25 -3.62 1.30
C ALA A 35 2.33 -4.00 -0.19
N GLU A 36 1.19 -4.07 -0.89
CA GLU A 36 1.14 -4.31 -2.33
C GLU A 36 1.89 -3.23 -3.12
N LEU A 37 1.72 -1.95 -2.78
CA LEU A 37 2.47 -0.85 -3.42
C LEU A 37 3.98 -0.98 -3.20
N ARG A 38 4.41 -1.38 -1.99
CA ARG A 38 5.83 -1.59 -1.67
C ARG A 38 6.42 -2.80 -2.40
N LEU A 39 5.63 -3.83 -2.67
CA LEU A 39 6.03 -4.96 -3.50
C LEU A 39 6.22 -4.56 -4.97
N VAL A 40 5.48 -3.58 -5.48
CA VAL A 40 5.66 -3.02 -6.84
C VAL A 40 6.87 -2.09 -6.93
N GLU A 41 7.28 -1.42 -5.85
CA GLU A 41 8.53 -0.62 -5.81
C GLU A 41 9.80 -1.47 -5.68
N ALA A 42 9.71 -2.65 -5.06
CA ALA A 42 10.83 -3.58 -4.92
C ALA A 42 11.54 -3.92 -6.26
N PRO A 43 10.85 -4.24 -7.37
CA PRO A 43 11.52 -4.49 -8.64
C PRO A 43 12.23 -3.25 -9.18
N VAL A 44 11.72 -2.03 -8.96
CA VAL A 44 12.41 -0.79 -9.36
C VAL A 44 13.65 -0.54 -8.51
N ALA A 45 13.56 -0.77 -7.20
CA ALA A 45 14.68 -0.63 -6.28
C ALA A 45 15.78 -1.67 -6.54
N VAL A 46 15.41 -2.91 -6.87
CA VAL A 46 16.35 -3.99 -7.23
C VAL A 46 17.02 -3.69 -8.58
N LEU A 47 16.26 -3.26 -9.60
CA LEU A 47 16.86 -2.85 -10.87
C LEU A 47 17.76 -1.62 -10.70
N ALA A 48 17.38 -0.66 -9.86
CA ALA A 48 18.19 0.53 -9.58
C ALA A 48 19.45 0.19 -8.78
N ALA A 49 19.40 -0.80 -7.89
CA ALA A 49 20.57 -1.32 -7.18
C ALA A 49 21.52 -2.06 -8.13
N GLU A 50 21.00 -2.88 -9.04
CA GLU A 50 21.77 -3.56 -10.08
C GLU A 50 22.45 -2.54 -11.01
N TRP A 51 21.70 -1.53 -11.48
CA TRP A 51 22.25 -0.43 -12.28
C TRP A 51 23.24 0.45 -11.52
N ARG A 52 23.10 0.59 -10.20
CA ARG A 52 24.06 1.32 -9.35
C ARG A 52 25.35 0.51 -9.21
N HIS A 53 25.26 -0.79 -8.96
CA HIS A 53 26.43 -1.65 -8.85
C HIS A 53 27.17 -1.77 -10.18
N GLY A 54 26.45 -1.94 -11.30
CA GLY A 54 27.04 -1.97 -12.65
C GLY A 54 27.65 -0.64 -13.12
N ARG A 55 27.28 0.50 -12.51
CA ARG A 55 27.93 1.80 -12.75
C ARG A 55 29.25 1.97 -11.99
N ASP A 56 29.40 1.35 -10.83
CA ASP A 56 30.68 1.37 -10.08
C ASP A 56 31.76 0.52 -10.77
N ILE A 57 31.39 -0.45 -11.63
CA ILE A 57 32.34 -1.30 -12.39
C ILE A 57 32.80 -0.63 -13.71
N ARG A 58 32.31 0.56 -14.07
CA ARG A 58 32.83 1.34 -15.20
C ARG A 58 33.68 2.51 -14.70
N PRO A 59 34.98 2.34 -14.43
CA PRO A 59 35.83 3.48 -14.20
C PRO A 59 36.13 4.16 -15.54
N ALA A 60 35.99 5.48 -15.55
CA ALA A 60 36.75 6.42 -16.37
C ALA A 60 37.06 5.99 -17.82
N MET A 61 36.17 6.30 -18.76
CA MET A 61 36.54 6.38 -20.18
C MET A 61 36.03 7.67 -20.82
N PHE A 62 36.14 8.78 -20.10
CA PHE A 62 35.95 10.13 -20.64
C PHE A 62 36.80 11.13 -19.83
N THR A 63 38.11 11.08 -20.06
CA THR A 63 39.05 12.19 -19.84
C THR A 63 40.04 12.21 -20.99
#